data_AF-A0A8S0TZQ5-F1
#
_entry.id   AF-A0A8S0TZQ5-F1
#
_cell.length_a   1.000
_cell.length_b   1.000
_cell.length_c   1.000
_cell.angle_alpha   90.00
_cell.angle_beta   90.00
_cell.angle_gamma   90.00
#
_symmetry.space_group_name_H-M   'P 1'
#
loop_
_entity.id
_entity.type
_entity.pdbx_description
1 polymer ?
#
loop_
_entity_poly.entity_id
_entity_poly.type
_entity_poly.pdbx_seq_one_letter_code
_entity_poly.pdbx_strand_id
1 'polypeptide(L)'
;MAPALVENVTNCVKEIVRPVANFSPSLWGEQFINFSFHTELAEKYANEIEGFKNEVRSMLTAPGKDKVETMNLIDTIERLGVSYHFENEIEELLERFFNLNSNYADEAYDLYTVALHFRLFRQHGYRISCDIFKKFIDETGKFKESIKSDASGLLSLYEAAYLRVHGEDILEDALSFTTENLKSMAPNLSSTIGKQVAHALVQCIHFGNPRIEARNFISIYQEDESKNEMLLRFAKLDYNSLQMLHKKELYEVSRWWKDLDLVSKLPYARDRVVECFFWAMGVYHEPQYSIARIMLTKTIAMTSIIDDTYDAYGTVDELEVFTEAIMRWDISEVDRLPEYIKPFYSALLDLYEQFDEELSKEGRSYAVHYAKEALKELVRTYYVEAKWFIEGYMPPISEYMSNALITCTYVYHTTTSLLGIKSVTEKDFEWLSNKPKMLVASLIICRLVDDIATYEVEKERGQIATGIESYMKENQVTKEVAVDKFFEMVTNAWKDINDEYMRPTSSPREILMRILNLERIIDVTYKGNEDGYTQPQKVLKPHIISLFIDPVEV
;
A
#
# COMPACT_ATOMS: atom_id res chain seq x y z
N MET A 1 -27.67 39.35 65.54
CA MET A 1 -27.58 39.50 64.08
C MET A 1 -26.15 39.23 63.67
N ALA A 2 -25.88 38.01 63.19
CA ALA A 2 -24.63 37.67 62.54
C ALA A 2 -24.86 37.79 61.02
N PRO A 3 -23.95 38.39 60.24
CA PRO A 3 -24.09 38.39 58.79
C PRO A 3 -23.69 37.01 58.24
N ALA A 4 -24.55 36.46 57.39
CA ALA A 4 -24.30 35.24 56.65
C ALA A 4 -23.18 35.49 55.62
N LEU A 5 -22.15 34.64 55.66
CA LEU A 5 -21.14 34.53 54.61
C LEU A 5 -21.79 33.84 53.41
N VAL A 6 -21.88 34.57 52.30
CA VAL A 6 -22.25 34.04 50.99
C VAL A 6 -21.01 33.37 50.42
N GLU A 7 -21.03 32.04 50.30
CA GLU A 7 -20.02 31.30 49.53
C GLU A 7 -20.19 31.62 48.05
N ASN A 8 -19.25 32.40 47.51
CA ASN A 8 -19.05 32.51 46.07
C ASN A 8 -18.48 31.17 45.58
N VAL A 9 -19.32 30.34 44.97
CA VAL A 9 -18.88 29.22 44.15
C VAL A 9 -18.23 29.81 42.90
N THR A 10 -16.93 30.04 42.96
CA THR A 10 -16.09 30.19 41.77
C THR A 10 -16.12 28.88 41.00
N ASN A 11 -16.87 28.85 39.88
CA ASN A 11 -16.68 27.87 38.83
C ASN A 11 -15.25 28.00 38.29
N CYS A 12 -14.31 27.25 38.88
CA CYS A 12 -13.05 26.94 38.22
C CYS A 12 -13.39 26.07 37.01
N VAL A 13 -13.55 26.70 35.85
CA VAL A 13 -13.42 25.99 34.58
C VAL A 13 -11.98 25.47 34.58
N LYS A 14 -11.80 24.17 34.84
CA LYS A 14 -10.49 23.53 34.68
C LYS A 14 -10.07 23.77 33.23
N GLU A 15 -8.97 24.49 33.04
CA GLU A 15 -8.37 24.67 31.72
C GLU A 15 -7.94 23.29 31.22
N ILE A 16 -8.63 22.78 30.20
CA ILE A 16 -8.30 21.50 29.57
C ILE A 16 -7.08 21.76 28.69
N VAL A 17 -5.91 21.32 29.13
CA VAL A 17 -4.69 21.34 28.32
C VAL A 17 -4.74 20.14 27.38
N ARG A 18 -4.91 20.40 26.08
CA ARG A 18 -4.92 19.36 25.04
C ARG A 18 -3.51 19.17 24.47
N PRO A 19 -3.07 17.93 24.17
CA PRO A 19 -1.99 17.76 23.21
C PRO A 19 -2.48 18.36 21.88
N VAL A 20 -1.64 19.10 21.17
CA VAL A 20 -1.98 19.62 19.83
C VAL A 20 -0.76 19.41 18.95
N ALA A 21 -0.93 18.63 17.89
CA ALA A 21 0.09 18.49 16.86
C ALA A 21 -0.02 19.63 15.83
N ASN A 22 1.13 20.05 15.29
CA ASN A 22 1.20 21.09 14.27
C ASN A 22 1.21 20.48 12.88
N PHE A 23 0.04 20.07 12.38
CA PHE A 23 -0.08 19.52 11.04
C PHE A 23 -0.09 20.60 9.96
N SER A 24 0.56 20.32 8.83
CA SER A 24 0.50 21.21 7.66
C SER A 24 -0.85 21.11 6.95
N PRO A 25 -1.39 22.22 6.40
CA PRO A 25 -2.63 22.17 5.64
C PRO A 25 -2.47 21.33 4.35
N SER A 26 -3.59 20.95 3.75
CA SER A 26 -3.59 20.29 2.43
C SER A 26 -2.84 21.12 1.39
N LEU A 27 -2.04 20.44 0.57
CA LEU A 27 -1.26 21.05 -0.51
C LEU A 27 -2.10 21.45 -1.74
N TRP A 28 -3.34 20.98 -1.80
CA TRP A 28 -4.09 20.88 -3.05
C TRP A 28 -5.24 21.89 -3.15
N GLY A 29 -5.64 22.49 -2.03
CA GLY A 29 -6.77 23.41 -1.96
C GLY A 29 -8.02 22.83 -2.66
N GLU A 30 -8.65 23.62 -3.53
CA GLU A 30 -9.85 23.20 -4.25
C GLU A 30 -9.58 22.62 -5.65
N GLN A 31 -8.33 22.33 -6.03
CA GLN A 31 -7.98 21.99 -7.41
C GLN A 31 -8.73 20.74 -7.92
N PHE A 32 -8.92 19.73 -7.06
CA PHE A 32 -9.61 18.48 -7.42
C PHE A 32 -11.14 18.59 -7.34
N ILE A 33 -11.66 19.73 -6.89
CA ILE A 33 -13.10 20.02 -6.84
C ILE A 33 -13.56 20.71 -8.14
N ASN A 34 -12.63 21.19 -8.96
CA ASN A 34 -12.91 21.79 -10.25
C ASN A 34 -12.53 20.81 -11.38
N PHE A 35 -13.35 19.79 -11.57
CA PHE A 35 -13.16 18.76 -12.60
C PHE A 35 -14.23 18.84 -13.69
N SER A 36 -13.80 18.77 -14.96
CA SER A 36 -14.69 18.64 -16.11
C SER A 36 -14.35 17.36 -16.87
N PHE A 37 -15.32 16.47 -17.02
CA PHE A 37 -15.13 15.20 -17.72
C PHE A 37 -15.30 15.38 -19.23
N HIS A 38 -14.27 15.05 -20.01
CA HIS A 38 -14.29 15.15 -21.46
C HIS A 38 -14.80 13.83 -22.09
N THR A 39 -16.13 13.68 -22.16
CA THR A 39 -16.78 12.46 -22.65
C THR A 39 -16.31 12.04 -24.05
N GLU A 40 -16.25 12.97 -25.01
CA GLU A 40 -15.81 12.67 -26.38
C GLU A 40 -14.38 12.12 -26.43
N LEU A 41 -13.48 12.65 -25.59
CA LEU A 41 -12.10 12.15 -25.51
C LEU A 41 -12.04 10.77 -24.87
N ALA A 42 -12.81 10.54 -23.81
CA ALA A 42 -12.91 9.24 -23.15
C ALA A 42 -13.43 8.17 -24.11
N GLU A 43 -14.49 8.47 -24.88
CA GLU A 43 -15.05 7.57 -25.89
C GLU A 43 -14.04 7.29 -27.01
N LYS A 44 -13.30 8.31 -27.46
CA LYS A 44 -12.23 8.14 -28.45
C LYS A 44 -11.14 7.18 -27.94
N TYR A 45 -10.66 7.38 -26.72
CA TYR A 45 -9.66 6.50 -26.11
C TYR A 45 -10.19 5.08 -25.96
N ALA A 46 -11.40 4.90 -25.43
CA ALA A 46 -12.02 3.60 -25.25
C ALA A 46 -12.11 2.81 -26.57
N ASN A 47 -12.53 3.46 -27.66
CA ASN A 47 -12.62 2.84 -28.98
C ASN A 47 -11.26 2.38 -29.52
N GLU A 48 -10.21 3.20 -29.36
CA GLU A 48 -8.87 2.88 -29.86
C GLU A 48 -8.20 1.79 -29.00
N ILE A 49 -8.35 1.88 -27.68
CA ILE A 49 -7.91 0.88 -26.70
C ILE A 49 -8.49 -0.50 -27.02
N GLU A 50 -9.77 -0.59 -27.38
CA GLU A 50 -10.40 -1.88 -27.69
C GLU A 50 -9.79 -2.55 -28.94
N GLY A 51 -9.36 -1.75 -29.92
CA GLY A 51 -8.56 -2.24 -31.05
C GLY A 51 -7.25 -2.86 -30.58
N PHE A 52 -6.48 -2.13 -29.77
CA PHE A 52 -5.20 -2.61 -29.25
C PHE A 52 -5.32 -3.85 -28.37
N LYS A 53 -6.37 -3.97 -27.54
CA LYS A 53 -6.61 -5.19 -26.76
C LYS A 53 -6.70 -6.43 -27.63
N ASN A 54 -7.40 -6.34 -28.77
CA ASN A 54 -7.53 -7.47 -29.69
C ASN A 54 -6.18 -7.82 -30.36
N GLU A 55 -5.38 -6.82 -30.69
CA GLU A 55 -4.03 -7.03 -31.23
C GLU A 55 -3.10 -7.69 -30.22
N VAL A 56 -3.07 -7.19 -28.98
CA VAL A 56 -2.25 -7.77 -27.90
C VAL A 56 -2.69 -9.20 -27.56
N ARG A 57 -4.00 -9.45 -27.49
CA ARG A 57 -4.52 -10.81 -27.31
C ARG A 57 -4.07 -11.75 -28.42
N SER A 58 -4.06 -11.27 -29.67
CA SER A 58 -3.54 -12.01 -30.82
C SER A 58 -2.03 -12.26 -30.69
N MET A 59 -1.26 -11.28 -30.18
CA MET A 59 0.16 -11.45 -29.90
C MET A 59 0.40 -12.51 -28.82
N LEU A 60 -0.40 -12.56 -27.75
CA LEU A 60 -0.26 -13.55 -26.67
C LEU A 60 -0.64 -14.97 -27.12
N THR A 61 -1.67 -15.09 -27.96
CA THR A 61 -2.25 -16.39 -28.37
C THR A 61 -1.71 -16.94 -29.69
N ALA A 62 -0.80 -16.23 -30.36
CA ALA A 62 -0.23 -16.66 -31.64
C ALA A 62 0.44 -18.06 -31.54
N PRO A 63 0.15 -18.98 -32.48
CA PRO A 63 0.70 -20.33 -32.44
C PRO A 63 2.21 -20.34 -32.74
N GLY A 64 2.94 -21.25 -32.08
CA GLY A 64 4.36 -21.47 -32.35
C GLY A 64 5.31 -20.40 -31.81
N LYS A 65 4.84 -19.50 -30.93
CA LYS A 65 5.70 -18.53 -30.27
C LYS A 65 6.70 -19.19 -29.34
N ASP A 66 7.92 -18.66 -29.36
CA ASP A 66 8.97 -19.04 -28.43
C ASP A 66 8.61 -18.64 -26.99
N LYS A 67 9.02 -19.47 -26.02
CA LYS A 67 8.73 -19.26 -24.61
C LYS A 67 9.40 -17.99 -24.09
N VAL A 68 10.66 -17.73 -24.46
CA VAL A 68 11.42 -16.56 -24.00
C VAL A 68 10.80 -15.28 -24.54
N GLU A 69 10.48 -15.25 -25.84
CA GLU A 69 9.78 -14.11 -26.45
C GLU A 69 8.43 -13.83 -25.78
N THR A 70 7.68 -14.89 -25.45
CA THR A 70 6.38 -14.75 -24.79
C THR A 70 6.52 -14.21 -23.36
N MET A 71 7.51 -14.70 -22.59
CA MET A 71 7.76 -14.21 -21.23
C MET A 71 8.23 -12.76 -21.21
N ASN A 72 9.05 -12.34 -22.18
CA ASN A 72 9.43 -10.94 -22.37
C ASN A 72 8.22 -10.04 -22.71
N LEU A 73 7.30 -10.54 -23.53
CA LEU A 73 6.06 -9.83 -23.84
C LEU A 73 5.17 -9.68 -22.60
N ILE A 74 5.03 -10.74 -21.78
CA ILE A 74 4.28 -10.68 -20.51
C ILE A 74 4.90 -9.61 -19.59
N ASP A 75 6.23 -9.63 -19.39
CA ASP A 75 6.91 -8.63 -18.57
C ASP A 75 6.69 -7.20 -19.06
N THR A 76 6.77 -7.01 -20.38
CA THR A 76 6.55 -5.69 -21.00
C THR A 76 5.11 -5.21 -20.75
N ILE A 77 4.11 -6.07 -20.95
CA ILE A 77 2.69 -5.75 -20.75
C ILE A 77 2.39 -5.43 -19.28
N GLU A 78 2.98 -6.19 -18.35
CA GLU A 78 2.84 -5.95 -16.91
C GLU A 78 3.48 -4.63 -16.49
N ARG A 79 4.73 -4.38 -16.91
CA ARG A 79 5.44 -3.13 -16.60
C ARG A 79 4.80 -1.91 -17.28
N LEU A 80 4.15 -2.06 -18.43
CA LEU A 80 3.37 -0.99 -19.06
C LEU A 80 2.03 -0.73 -18.36
N GLY A 81 1.65 -1.56 -17.39
CA GLY A 81 0.39 -1.40 -16.66
C GLY A 81 -0.83 -1.68 -17.53
N VAL A 82 -0.76 -2.63 -18.45
CA VAL A 82 -1.92 -3.03 -19.27
C VAL A 82 -2.27 -4.52 -19.14
N SER A 83 -1.58 -5.24 -18.27
CA SER A 83 -1.79 -6.69 -18.02
C SER A 83 -3.16 -7.03 -17.45
N TYR A 84 -3.82 -6.12 -16.74
CA TYR A 84 -5.16 -6.34 -16.17
C TYR A 84 -6.25 -6.61 -17.24
N HIS A 85 -5.97 -6.32 -18.52
CA HIS A 85 -6.85 -6.69 -19.64
C HIS A 85 -6.68 -8.14 -20.12
N PHE A 86 -5.62 -8.83 -19.68
CA PHE A 86 -5.17 -10.12 -20.21
C PHE A 86 -4.85 -11.13 -19.09
N GLU A 87 -5.47 -10.97 -17.92
CA GLU A 87 -5.17 -11.81 -16.74
C GLU A 87 -5.32 -13.30 -17.05
N ASN A 88 -6.39 -13.68 -17.76
CA ASN A 88 -6.65 -15.07 -18.14
C ASN A 88 -5.61 -15.59 -19.13
N GLU A 89 -5.33 -14.84 -20.20
CA GLU A 89 -4.34 -15.24 -21.21
C GLU A 89 -2.94 -15.38 -20.61
N ILE A 90 -2.53 -14.44 -19.75
CA ILE A 90 -1.25 -14.51 -19.03
C ILE A 90 -1.21 -15.73 -18.11
N GLU A 91 -2.26 -15.97 -17.34
CA GLU A 91 -2.35 -17.08 -16.42
C GLU A 91 -2.27 -18.45 -17.13
N GLU A 92 -3.03 -18.63 -18.21
CA GLU A 92 -2.99 -19.86 -19.03
C GLU A 92 -1.59 -20.11 -19.64
N LEU A 93 -0.93 -19.05 -20.10
CA LEU A 93 0.43 -19.14 -20.65
C LEU A 93 1.46 -19.51 -19.59
N LEU A 94 1.40 -18.87 -18.42
CA LEU A 94 2.28 -19.17 -17.30
C LEU A 94 2.06 -20.60 -16.80
N GLU A 95 0.81 -21.04 -16.66
CA GLU A 95 0.50 -22.42 -16.27
C GLU A 95 1.14 -23.42 -17.25
N ARG A 96 0.91 -23.21 -18.55
CA ARG A 96 1.47 -24.05 -19.61
C ARG A 96 2.99 -24.07 -19.53
N PHE A 97 3.63 -22.91 -19.44
CA PHE A 97 5.10 -22.81 -19.44
C PHE A 97 5.76 -23.32 -18.17
N PHE A 98 5.07 -23.27 -17.03
CA PHE A 98 5.51 -23.87 -15.78
C PHE A 98 5.49 -25.39 -15.89
N ASN A 99 4.39 -25.95 -16.42
CA ASN A 99 4.19 -27.39 -16.58
C ASN A 99 5.12 -28.04 -17.63
N LEU A 100 5.77 -27.26 -18.50
CA LEU A 100 6.81 -27.76 -19.40
C LEU A 100 8.07 -28.25 -18.66
N ASN A 101 8.28 -27.86 -17.40
CA ASN A 101 9.45 -28.25 -16.59
C ASN A 101 10.78 -28.03 -17.34
N SER A 102 10.95 -26.82 -17.91
CA SER A 102 12.10 -26.47 -18.72
C SER A 102 13.42 -26.75 -17.98
N ASN A 103 14.39 -27.34 -18.68
CA ASN A 103 15.73 -27.53 -18.15
C ASN A 103 16.50 -26.20 -18.16
N TYR A 104 16.36 -25.41 -17.10
CA TYR A 104 17.09 -24.15 -16.98
C TYR A 104 18.61 -24.30 -16.87
N ALA A 105 19.14 -25.52 -16.68
CA ALA A 105 20.57 -25.78 -16.74
C ALA A 105 21.14 -25.75 -18.18
N ASP A 106 20.28 -25.70 -19.21
CA ASP A 106 20.71 -25.51 -20.60
C ASP A 106 21.44 -24.15 -20.77
N GLU A 107 22.55 -24.16 -21.52
CA GLU A 107 23.37 -22.97 -21.82
C GLU A 107 22.63 -21.97 -22.71
N ALA A 108 21.54 -22.38 -23.39
CA ALA A 108 20.69 -21.49 -24.16
C ALA A 108 19.94 -20.46 -23.31
N TYR A 109 19.76 -20.71 -22.01
CA TYR A 109 19.10 -19.76 -21.10
C TYR A 109 20.13 -18.88 -20.40
N ASP A 110 20.25 -17.62 -20.78
CA ASP A 110 21.13 -16.67 -20.08
C ASP A 110 20.58 -16.27 -18.69
N LEU A 111 21.36 -15.48 -17.95
CA LEU A 111 20.99 -15.01 -16.61
C LEU A 111 19.69 -14.21 -16.63
N TYR A 112 19.57 -13.30 -17.59
CA TYR A 112 18.37 -12.49 -17.79
C TYR A 112 17.13 -13.37 -17.90
N THR A 113 17.15 -14.37 -18.79
CA THR A 113 16.01 -15.23 -19.07
C THR A 113 15.62 -16.08 -17.86
N VAL A 114 16.61 -16.70 -17.19
CA VAL A 114 16.35 -17.52 -15.99
C VAL A 114 15.75 -16.66 -14.87
N ALA A 115 16.31 -15.49 -14.62
CA ALA A 115 15.85 -14.60 -13.57
C ALA A 115 14.46 -14.01 -13.86
N LEU A 116 14.20 -13.60 -15.10
CA LEU A 116 12.89 -13.13 -15.54
C LEU A 116 11.83 -14.21 -15.36
N HIS A 117 12.09 -15.43 -15.84
CA HIS A 117 11.14 -16.52 -15.71
C HIS A 117 10.87 -16.86 -14.25
N PHE A 118 11.91 -16.93 -13.41
CA PHE A 118 11.75 -17.12 -11.97
C PHE A 118 10.82 -16.09 -11.36
N ARG A 119 11.09 -14.81 -11.65
CA ARG A 119 10.32 -13.69 -11.14
C ARG A 119 8.86 -13.78 -11.56
N LEU A 120 8.56 -13.91 -12.85
CA LEU A 120 7.18 -13.98 -13.36
C LEU A 120 6.43 -15.19 -12.77
N PHE A 121 7.06 -16.37 -12.69
CA PHE A 121 6.43 -17.52 -12.05
C PHE A 121 6.09 -17.24 -10.58
N ARG A 122 7.04 -16.74 -9.79
CA ARG A 122 6.82 -16.45 -8.36
C ARG A 122 5.78 -15.34 -8.15
N GLN A 123 5.80 -14.27 -8.95
CA GLN A 123 4.81 -13.19 -8.91
C GLN A 123 3.37 -13.68 -9.19
N HIS A 124 3.22 -14.76 -9.95
CA HIS A 124 1.93 -15.41 -10.21
C HIS A 124 1.62 -16.60 -9.31
N GLY A 125 2.45 -16.81 -8.28
CA GLY A 125 2.28 -17.82 -7.24
C GLY A 125 2.81 -19.21 -7.60
N TYR A 126 3.52 -19.37 -8.72
CA TYR A 126 4.12 -20.65 -9.09
C TYR A 126 5.41 -20.91 -8.29
N ARG A 127 5.45 -22.04 -7.58
CA ARG A 127 6.58 -22.48 -6.75
C ARG A 127 7.74 -23.04 -7.57
N ILE A 128 8.40 -22.19 -8.36
CA ILE A 128 9.67 -22.53 -9.01
C ILE A 128 10.82 -22.52 -7.98
N SER A 129 11.70 -23.51 -8.00
CA SER A 129 12.84 -23.58 -7.06
C SER A 129 13.93 -22.55 -7.40
N CYS A 130 14.55 -21.93 -6.39
CA CYS A 130 15.72 -21.07 -6.58
C CYS A 130 16.98 -21.84 -7.01
N ASP A 131 16.95 -23.18 -6.96
CA ASP A 131 18.04 -24.03 -7.44
C ASP A 131 18.38 -23.84 -8.92
N ILE A 132 17.45 -23.26 -9.71
CA ILE A 132 17.71 -22.93 -11.11
C ILE A 132 18.88 -21.93 -11.27
N PHE A 133 19.22 -21.17 -10.22
CA PHE A 133 20.34 -20.24 -10.22
C PHE A 133 21.68 -20.91 -9.93
N LYS A 134 21.73 -22.18 -9.48
CA LYS A 134 22.97 -22.91 -9.17
C LYS A 134 23.95 -22.94 -10.35
N LYS A 135 23.46 -22.88 -11.59
CA LYS A 135 24.34 -22.83 -12.77
C LYS A 135 25.17 -21.55 -12.88
N PHE A 136 24.75 -20.47 -12.22
CA PHE A 136 25.47 -19.20 -12.16
C PHE A 136 26.38 -19.09 -10.94
N ILE A 137 26.45 -20.15 -10.13
CA ILE A 137 27.29 -20.27 -8.95
C ILE A 137 28.53 -21.10 -9.31
N ASP A 138 29.69 -20.72 -8.78
CA ASP A 138 30.96 -21.41 -8.95
C ASP A 138 31.17 -22.50 -7.89
N GLU A 139 32.29 -23.22 -7.98
CA GLU A 139 32.64 -24.30 -7.05
C GLU A 139 32.86 -23.82 -5.60
N THR A 140 33.05 -22.52 -5.39
CA THR A 140 33.19 -21.91 -4.05
C THR A 140 31.85 -21.55 -3.41
N GLY A 141 30.75 -21.74 -4.14
CA GLY A 141 29.41 -21.37 -3.70
C GLY A 141 29.06 -19.90 -3.94
N LYS A 142 29.83 -19.17 -4.77
CA LYS A 142 29.58 -17.75 -5.07
C LYS A 142 29.10 -17.55 -6.50
N PHE A 143 28.35 -16.48 -6.75
CA PHE A 143 27.99 -16.10 -8.12
C PHE A 143 29.25 -15.83 -8.95
N LYS A 144 29.28 -16.40 -10.16
CA LYS A 144 30.44 -16.39 -11.07
C LYS A 144 30.87 -14.95 -11.38
N GLU A 145 32.18 -14.69 -11.43
CA GLU A 145 32.70 -13.38 -11.83
C GLU A 145 32.30 -13.01 -13.29
N SER A 146 32.08 -14.01 -14.14
CA SER A 146 31.74 -13.81 -15.56
C SER A 146 30.40 -13.12 -15.81
N ILE A 147 29.47 -13.15 -14.86
CA ILE A 147 28.15 -12.48 -15.00
C ILE A 147 28.17 -11.02 -14.53
N LYS A 148 29.27 -10.54 -13.93
CA LYS A 148 29.36 -9.18 -13.40
C LYS A 148 29.26 -8.08 -14.47
N SER A 149 29.56 -8.41 -15.73
CA SER A 149 29.44 -7.47 -16.85
C SER A 149 28.06 -7.45 -17.50
N ASP A 150 27.16 -8.37 -17.15
CA ASP A 150 25.81 -8.47 -17.72
C ASP A 150 24.81 -7.63 -16.91
N ALA A 151 24.71 -6.33 -17.24
CA ALA A 151 23.83 -5.41 -16.55
C ALA A 151 22.35 -5.85 -16.57
N SER A 152 21.86 -6.36 -17.71
CA SER A 152 20.47 -6.81 -17.88
C SER A 152 20.17 -8.06 -17.06
N GLY A 153 21.08 -9.04 -17.08
CA GLY A 153 20.98 -10.23 -16.26
C GLY A 153 21.04 -9.94 -14.78
N LEU A 154 21.96 -9.07 -14.35
CA LEU A 154 22.07 -8.65 -12.94
C LEU A 154 20.82 -7.90 -12.47
N LEU A 155 20.28 -7.00 -13.28
CA LEU A 155 19.03 -6.30 -12.96
C LEU A 155 17.88 -7.30 -12.82
N SER A 156 17.76 -8.27 -13.73
CA SER A 156 16.70 -9.26 -13.64
C SER A 156 16.85 -10.18 -12.42
N LEU A 157 18.08 -10.56 -12.06
CA LEU A 157 18.36 -11.33 -10.85
C LEU A 157 18.10 -10.51 -9.57
N TYR A 158 18.43 -9.22 -9.58
CA TYR A 158 18.12 -8.30 -8.49
C TYR A 158 16.61 -8.27 -8.21
N GLU A 159 15.79 -8.04 -9.25
CA GLU A 159 14.34 -8.03 -9.13
C GLU A 159 13.77 -9.39 -8.69
N ALA A 160 14.34 -10.49 -9.19
CA ALA A 160 13.96 -11.85 -8.80
C ALA A 160 14.27 -12.15 -7.32
N ALA A 161 15.36 -11.63 -6.77
CA ALA A 161 15.78 -11.89 -5.39
C ALA A 161 14.86 -11.26 -4.33
N TYR A 162 14.03 -10.27 -4.69
CA TYR A 162 12.98 -9.73 -3.81
C TYR A 162 11.79 -10.68 -3.60
N LEU A 163 11.68 -11.76 -4.40
CA LEU A 163 10.64 -12.79 -4.28
C LEU A 163 11.08 -14.02 -3.46
N ARG A 164 12.21 -13.90 -2.76
CA ARG A 164 12.73 -14.96 -1.90
C ARG A 164 11.79 -15.25 -0.74
N VAL A 165 11.81 -16.49 -0.30
CA VAL A 165 11.16 -16.96 0.94
C VAL A 165 12.20 -17.41 1.97
N HIS A 166 11.74 -17.85 3.14
CA HIS A 166 12.62 -18.38 4.18
C HIS A 166 13.42 -19.59 3.69
N GLY A 167 14.72 -19.61 4.02
CA GLY A 167 15.63 -20.72 3.70
C GLY A 167 16.23 -20.69 2.29
N GLU A 168 15.98 -19.64 1.51
CA GLU A 168 16.56 -19.48 0.15
C GLU A 168 17.86 -18.66 0.17
N ASP A 169 18.92 -19.18 0.79
CA ASP A 169 20.22 -18.50 0.94
C ASP A 169 20.82 -18.06 -0.41
N ILE A 170 20.57 -18.83 -1.48
CA ILE A 170 20.97 -18.48 -2.86
C ILE A 170 20.46 -17.08 -3.26
N LEU A 171 19.23 -16.73 -2.86
CA LEU A 171 18.63 -15.44 -3.20
C LEU A 171 19.06 -14.32 -2.25
N GLU A 172 19.46 -14.63 -1.01
CA GLU A 172 20.12 -13.65 -0.12
C GLU A 172 21.47 -13.22 -0.69
N ASP A 173 22.26 -14.20 -1.12
CA ASP A 173 23.54 -13.98 -1.79
C ASP A 173 23.33 -13.25 -3.13
N ALA A 174 22.28 -13.61 -3.89
CA ALA A 174 21.95 -12.96 -5.15
C ALA A 174 21.62 -11.48 -4.96
N LEU A 175 20.82 -11.13 -3.94
CA LEU A 175 20.48 -9.74 -3.67
C LEU A 175 21.72 -8.93 -3.30
N SER A 176 22.58 -9.47 -2.44
CA SER A 176 23.83 -8.82 -2.03
C SER A 176 24.77 -8.62 -3.22
N PHE A 177 25.00 -9.68 -4.00
CA PHE A 177 25.85 -9.69 -5.18
C PHE A 177 25.38 -8.71 -6.25
N THR A 178 24.10 -8.78 -6.63
CA THR A 178 23.55 -7.90 -7.67
C THR A 178 23.53 -6.44 -7.22
N THR A 179 23.18 -6.15 -5.97
CA THR A 179 23.18 -4.79 -5.43
C THR A 179 24.56 -4.14 -5.53
N GLU A 180 25.62 -4.84 -5.11
CA GLU A 180 27.00 -4.33 -5.17
C GLU A 180 27.43 -4.03 -6.61
N ASN A 181 27.22 -4.98 -7.52
CA ASN A 181 27.65 -4.85 -8.91
C ASN A 181 26.84 -3.80 -9.67
N LEU A 182 25.51 -3.75 -9.47
CA LEU A 182 24.64 -2.74 -10.08
C LEU A 182 25.00 -1.33 -9.61
N LYS A 183 25.24 -1.12 -8.31
CA LYS A 183 25.72 0.18 -7.78
C LYS A 183 27.06 0.58 -8.39
N SER A 184 27.98 -0.37 -8.58
CA SER A 184 29.29 -0.12 -9.18
C SER A 184 29.20 0.30 -10.65
N MET A 185 28.33 -0.35 -11.44
CA MET A 185 28.20 -0.06 -12.87
C MET A 185 27.26 1.10 -13.20
N ALA A 186 26.29 1.42 -12.35
CA ALA A 186 25.25 2.42 -12.61
C ALA A 186 25.79 3.76 -13.16
N PRO A 187 26.89 4.34 -12.64
CA PRO A 187 27.43 5.61 -13.16
C PRO A 187 27.93 5.54 -14.62
N ASN A 188 28.26 4.35 -15.11
CA ASN A 188 28.81 4.11 -16.45
C ASN A 188 27.78 3.56 -17.43
N LEU A 189 26.58 3.18 -16.95
CA LEU A 189 25.50 2.75 -17.81
C LEU A 189 24.84 3.99 -18.44
N SER A 190 24.90 4.07 -19.76
CA SER A 190 24.03 4.97 -20.55
C SER A 190 22.83 4.19 -21.08
N SER A 191 21.87 4.86 -21.74
CA SER A 191 20.63 4.28 -22.31
C SER A 191 19.54 3.92 -21.29
N THR A 192 18.48 3.24 -21.78
CA THR A 192 17.31 2.80 -21.00
C THR A 192 17.70 1.86 -19.85
N ILE A 193 18.70 0.98 -20.04
CA ILE A 193 19.16 0.08 -18.97
C ILE A 193 19.73 0.84 -17.77
N GLY A 194 20.48 1.93 -18.01
CA GLY A 194 21.03 2.76 -16.93
C GLY A 194 19.92 3.41 -16.09
N LYS A 195 18.84 3.87 -16.75
CA LYS A 195 17.65 4.41 -16.07
C LYS A 195 16.91 3.33 -15.26
N GLN A 196 16.75 2.13 -15.82
CA GLN A 196 16.11 1.02 -15.11
C GLN A 196 16.93 0.59 -13.89
N VAL A 197 18.25 0.49 -14.00
CA VAL A 197 19.14 0.14 -12.88
C VAL A 197 19.09 1.22 -11.79
N ALA A 198 19.19 2.49 -12.16
CA ALA A 198 19.13 3.59 -11.21
C ALA A 198 17.79 3.62 -10.46
N HIS A 199 16.68 3.35 -11.16
CA HIS A 199 15.35 3.26 -10.56
C HIS A 199 15.20 2.05 -9.64
N ALA A 200 15.58 0.85 -10.12
CA ALA A 200 15.46 -0.39 -9.37
C ALA A 200 16.21 -0.36 -8.03
N LEU A 201 17.39 0.26 -7.99
CA LEU A 201 18.19 0.42 -6.76
C LEU A 201 17.53 1.34 -5.71
N VAL A 202 16.53 2.12 -6.09
CA VAL A 202 15.71 2.94 -5.19
C VAL A 202 14.38 2.23 -4.88
N GLN A 203 13.75 1.65 -5.90
CA GLN A 203 12.47 0.99 -5.83
C GLN A 203 12.48 -0.27 -6.71
N CYS A 204 12.59 -1.44 -6.08
CA CYS A 204 12.41 -2.69 -6.82
C CYS A 204 10.93 -2.84 -7.22
N ILE A 205 10.69 -3.56 -8.32
CA ILE A 205 9.37 -3.68 -8.94
C ILE A 205 8.40 -4.44 -8.03
N HIS A 206 8.91 -5.44 -7.30
CA HIS A 206 8.05 -6.25 -6.42
C HIS A 206 7.46 -5.43 -5.27
N PHE A 207 8.22 -4.47 -4.73
CA PHE A 207 7.76 -3.58 -3.66
C PHE A 207 7.14 -2.27 -4.19
N GLY A 208 7.31 -1.97 -5.47
CA GLY A 208 6.75 -0.77 -6.10
C GLY A 208 5.24 -0.85 -6.34
N ASN A 209 4.56 0.28 -6.27
CA ASN A 209 3.15 0.34 -6.63
C ASN A 209 2.95 0.20 -8.16
N PRO A 210 2.08 -0.71 -8.66
CA PRO A 210 1.95 -0.97 -10.09
C PRO A 210 1.68 0.26 -10.97
N ARG A 211 0.90 1.24 -10.51
CA ARG A 211 0.61 2.45 -11.31
C ARG A 211 1.77 3.43 -11.35
N ILE A 212 2.51 3.55 -10.25
CA ILE A 212 3.71 4.40 -10.16
C ILE A 212 4.81 3.82 -11.04
N GLU A 213 5.04 2.51 -10.91
CA GLU A 213 6.03 1.79 -11.72
C GLU A 213 5.68 1.83 -13.20
N ALA A 214 4.40 1.66 -13.57
CA ALA A 214 3.97 1.78 -14.96
C ALA A 214 4.22 3.16 -15.55
N ARG A 215 3.98 4.24 -14.78
CA ARG A 215 4.23 5.61 -15.24
C ARG A 215 5.70 5.85 -15.56
N ASN A 216 6.58 5.36 -14.69
CA ASN A 216 8.02 5.42 -14.89
C ASN A 216 8.44 4.57 -16.10
N PHE A 217 7.97 3.33 -16.17
CA PHE A 217 8.34 2.40 -17.22
C PHE A 217 7.86 2.83 -18.61
N ILE A 218 6.66 3.41 -18.75
CA ILE A 218 6.19 3.99 -20.03
C ILE A 218 7.20 5.02 -20.55
N SER A 219 7.76 5.84 -19.67
CA SER A 219 8.73 6.89 -20.03
C SER A 219 10.06 6.28 -20.48
N ILE A 220 10.51 5.21 -19.81
CA ILE A 220 11.71 4.45 -20.20
C ILE A 220 11.49 3.71 -21.52
N TYR A 221 10.35 3.04 -21.68
CA TYR A 221 10.00 2.24 -22.85
C TYR A 221 9.86 3.11 -24.10
N GLN A 222 9.41 4.37 -23.96
CA GLN A 222 9.37 5.34 -25.06
C GLN A 222 10.76 5.64 -25.65
N GLU A 223 11.81 5.59 -24.84
CA GLU A 223 13.19 5.84 -25.27
C GLU A 223 13.88 4.59 -25.81
N ASP A 224 13.27 3.41 -25.67
CA ASP A 224 13.84 2.15 -26.13
C ASP A 224 13.79 2.05 -27.66
N GLU A 225 14.93 1.78 -28.29
CA GLU A 225 15.03 1.63 -29.74
C GLU A 225 14.29 0.39 -30.26
N SER A 226 14.13 -0.63 -29.41
CA SER A 226 13.45 -1.89 -29.72
C SER A 226 11.95 -1.89 -29.38
N LYS A 227 11.42 -0.76 -28.90
CA LYS A 227 10.03 -0.68 -28.44
C LYS A 227 9.03 -1.05 -29.52
N ASN A 228 7.96 -1.71 -29.10
CA ASN A 228 6.78 -1.91 -29.92
C ASN A 228 5.91 -0.65 -29.84
N GLU A 229 5.86 0.13 -30.92
CA GLU A 229 5.11 1.40 -30.99
C GLU A 229 3.62 1.23 -30.70
N MET A 230 3.03 0.09 -31.07
CA MET A 230 1.63 -0.22 -30.76
C MET A 230 1.44 -0.41 -29.25
N LEU A 231 2.29 -1.21 -28.60
CA LEU A 231 2.22 -1.40 -27.13
C LEU A 231 2.43 -0.10 -26.37
N LEU A 232 3.38 0.75 -26.82
CA LEU A 232 3.59 2.05 -26.21
C LEU A 232 2.35 2.94 -26.33
N ARG A 233 1.78 3.06 -27.54
CA ARG A 233 0.56 3.86 -27.77
C ARG A 233 -0.61 3.33 -26.93
N PHE A 234 -0.79 2.02 -26.89
CA PHE A 234 -1.81 1.39 -26.07
C PHE A 234 -1.63 1.74 -24.59
N ALA A 235 -0.43 1.57 -24.03
CA ALA A 235 -0.14 1.88 -22.64
C ALA A 235 -0.41 3.34 -22.28
N LYS A 236 -0.02 4.29 -23.13
CA LYS A 236 -0.26 5.72 -22.91
C LYS A 236 -1.75 6.07 -22.92
N LEU A 237 -2.51 5.53 -23.86
CA LEU A 237 -3.95 5.74 -23.96
C LEU A 237 -4.68 5.13 -22.78
N ASP A 238 -4.35 3.89 -22.41
CA ASP A 238 -4.94 3.19 -21.27
C ASP A 238 -4.65 3.93 -19.96
N TYR A 239 -3.40 4.34 -19.74
CA TYR A 239 -3.00 5.11 -18.57
C TYR A 239 -3.81 6.40 -18.44
N ASN A 240 -3.92 7.17 -19.53
CA ASN A 240 -4.68 8.42 -19.53
C ASN A 240 -6.19 8.18 -19.36
N SER A 241 -6.73 7.10 -19.93
CA SER A 241 -8.13 6.71 -19.76
C SER A 241 -8.45 6.38 -18.29
N LEU A 242 -7.59 5.60 -17.62
CA LEU A 242 -7.73 5.33 -16.19
C LEU A 242 -7.54 6.59 -15.34
N GLN A 243 -6.56 7.45 -15.69
CA GLN A 243 -6.37 8.73 -15.01
C GLN A 243 -7.65 9.59 -15.07
N MET A 244 -8.39 9.59 -16.18
CA MET A 244 -9.68 10.31 -16.27
C MET A 244 -10.72 9.74 -15.30
N LEU A 245 -10.78 8.42 -15.14
CA LEU A 245 -11.64 7.77 -14.16
C LEU A 245 -11.23 8.15 -12.74
N HIS A 246 -9.94 8.03 -12.40
CA HIS A 246 -9.43 8.35 -11.07
C HIS A 246 -9.64 9.82 -10.72
N LYS A 247 -9.50 10.74 -11.67
CA LYS A 247 -9.82 12.17 -11.46
C LYS A 247 -11.30 12.41 -11.18
N LYS A 248 -12.19 11.64 -11.82
CA LYS A 248 -13.63 11.68 -11.54
C LYS A 248 -13.95 11.19 -10.13
N GLU A 249 -13.34 10.07 -9.72
CA GLU A 249 -13.48 9.51 -8.37
C GLU A 249 -12.92 10.48 -7.31
N LEU A 250 -11.73 11.03 -7.54
CA LEU A 250 -11.11 12.01 -6.64
C LEU A 250 -11.94 13.30 -6.54
N TYR A 251 -12.59 13.73 -7.63
CA TYR A 251 -13.55 14.83 -7.60
C TYR A 251 -14.74 14.53 -6.69
N GLU A 252 -15.34 13.33 -6.82
CA GLU A 252 -16.46 12.90 -5.98
C GLU A 252 -16.08 12.86 -4.50
N VAL A 253 -14.92 12.26 -4.19
CA VAL A 253 -14.41 12.19 -2.81
C VAL A 253 -14.08 13.58 -2.29
N SER A 254 -13.44 14.44 -3.08
CA SER A 254 -13.09 15.80 -2.65
C SER A 254 -14.33 16.65 -2.38
N ARG A 255 -15.40 16.45 -3.18
CA ARG A 255 -16.73 17.06 -2.94
C ARG A 255 -17.34 16.57 -1.63
N TRP A 256 -17.37 15.25 -1.42
CA TRP A 256 -17.84 14.65 -0.18
C TRP A 256 -17.10 15.21 1.05
N TRP A 257 -15.77 15.27 1.00
CA TRP A 257 -14.95 15.80 2.09
C TRP A 257 -15.23 17.28 2.37
N LYS A 258 -15.38 18.08 1.31
CA LYS A 258 -15.76 19.50 1.43
C LYS A 258 -17.14 19.66 2.06
N ASP A 259 -18.13 18.87 1.64
CA ASP A 259 -19.51 18.99 2.09
C ASP A 259 -19.66 18.57 3.57
N LEU A 260 -18.84 17.65 4.06
CA LEU A 260 -18.76 17.32 5.49
C LEU A 260 -18.18 18.47 6.34
N ASP A 261 -17.28 19.27 5.75
CA ASP A 261 -16.59 20.40 6.39
C ASP A 261 -15.97 20.04 7.74
N LEU A 262 -15.42 18.82 7.85
CA LEU A 262 -14.76 18.36 9.08
C LEU A 262 -13.46 19.10 9.33
N VAL A 263 -12.80 19.62 8.29
CA VAL A 263 -11.57 20.42 8.41
C VAL A 263 -11.80 21.69 9.24
N SER A 264 -12.93 22.37 9.05
CA SER A 264 -13.25 23.57 9.84
C SER A 264 -13.70 23.22 11.27
N LYS A 265 -14.42 22.11 11.42
CA LYS A 265 -14.99 21.64 12.70
C LYS A 265 -13.95 20.97 13.61
N LEU A 266 -12.93 20.36 13.01
CA LEU A 266 -11.85 19.60 13.65
C LEU A 266 -10.48 20.09 13.15
N PRO A 267 -10.10 21.34 13.44
CA PRO A 267 -8.87 21.94 12.89
C PRO A 267 -7.57 21.31 13.42
N TYR A 268 -7.67 20.41 14.41
CA TYR A 268 -6.54 19.64 14.92
C TYR A 268 -6.18 18.44 14.05
N ALA A 269 -7.07 17.98 13.18
CA ALA A 269 -6.86 16.79 12.36
C ALA A 269 -6.16 17.11 11.04
N ARG A 270 -5.42 16.14 10.51
CA ARG A 270 -4.75 16.20 9.21
C ARG A 270 -5.80 16.26 8.08
N ASP A 271 -5.69 17.29 7.25
CA ASP A 271 -6.46 17.39 6.00
C ASP A 271 -5.70 16.71 4.85
N ARG A 272 -6.02 15.44 4.58
CA ARG A 272 -5.24 14.53 3.71
C ARG A 272 -6.09 13.68 2.76
N VAL A 273 -7.28 14.15 2.37
CA VAL A 273 -8.19 13.33 1.54
C VAL A 273 -7.60 12.92 0.18
N VAL A 274 -6.71 13.74 -0.39
CA VAL A 274 -6.02 13.43 -1.66
C VAL A 274 -4.99 12.32 -1.47
N GLU A 275 -4.23 12.36 -0.37
CA GLU A 275 -3.30 11.30 0.03
C GLU A 275 -4.04 10.00 0.37
N CYS A 276 -5.21 10.09 1.02
CA CYS A 276 -6.09 8.94 1.26
C CYS A 276 -6.53 8.29 -0.06
N PHE A 277 -6.86 9.10 -1.07
CA PHE A 277 -7.22 8.60 -2.40
C PHE A 277 -6.03 7.96 -3.11
N PHE A 278 -4.83 8.55 -2.97
CA PHE A 278 -3.60 7.96 -3.47
C PHE A 278 -3.36 6.55 -2.89
N TRP A 279 -3.57 6.38 -1.57
CA TRP A 279 -3.49 5.07 -0.92
C TRP A 279 -4.52 4.09 -1.48
N ALA A 280 -5.80 4.49 -1.59
CA ALA A 280 -6.85 3.61 -2.11
C ALA A 280 -6.62 3.20 -3.58
N MET A 281 -6.16 4.13 -4.44
CA MET A 281 -5.75 3.84 -5.81
C MET A 281 -4.58 2.86 -5.85
N GLY A 282 -3.67 2.99 -4.89
CA GLY A 282 -2.57 2.08 -4.71
C GLY A 282 -2.97 0.63 -4.48
N VAL A 283 -4.07 0.40 -3.74
CA VAL A 283 -4.60 -0.94 -3.47
C VAL A 283 -5.18 -1.60 -4.73
N TYR A 284 -5.88 -0.82 -5.56
CA TYR A 284 -6.38 -1.25 -6.87
C TYR A 284 -6.64 -0.04 -7.77
N HIS A 285 -6.19 -0.13 -9.01
CA HIS A 285 -6.28 0.96 -10.00
C HIS A 285 -7.23 0.64 -11.15
N GLU A 286 -7.60 -0.63 -11.30
CA GLU A 286 -8.41 -1.16 -12.37
C GLU A 286 -9.85 -0.63 -12.29
N PRO A 287 -10.54 -0.44 -13.43
CA PRO A 287 -11.80 0.31 -13.45
C PRO A 287 -12.94 -0.40 -12.70
N GLN A 288 -12.93 -1.73 -12.63
CA GLN A 288 -13.93 -2.53 -11.92
C GLN A 288 -13.97 -2.28 -10.41
N TYR A 289 -12.90 -1.73 -9.82
CA TYR A 289 -12.82 -1.45 -8.38
C TYR A 289 -13.15 0.00 -8.02
N SER A 290 -13.83 0.74 -8.91
CA SER A 290 -14.17 2.16 -8.71
C SER A 290 -14.91 2.43 -7.39
N ILE A 291 -16.00 1.70 -7.13
CA ILE A 291 -16.78 1.83 -5.89
C ILE A 291 -15.92 1.46 -4.68
N ALA A 292 -15.12 0.38 -4.79
CA ALA A 292 -14.22 -0.03 -3.72
C ALA A 292 -13.21 1.07 -3.38
N ARG A 293 -12.66 1.80 -4.37
CA ARG A 293 -11.71 2.91 -4.15
C ARG A 293 -12.36 4.05 -3.39
N ILE A 294 -13.57 4.42 -3.78
CA ILE A 294 -14.32 5.50 -3.14
C ILE A 294 -14.61 5.12 -1.67
N MET A 295 -15.10 3.91 -1.42
CA MET A 295 -15.35 3.41 -0.06
C MET A 295 -14.06 3.41 0.78
N LEU A 296 -12.98 2.82 0.26
CA LEU A 296 -11.72 2.75 0.97
C LEU A 296 -11.13 4.14 1.25
N THR A 297 -11.21 5.07 0.29
CA THR A 297 -10.73 6.44 0.49
C THR A 297 -11.48 7.15 1.61
N LYS A 298 -12.82 7.08 1.61
CA LYS A 298 -13.65 7.68 2.65
C LYS A 298 -13.33 7.08 4.02
N THR A 299 -13.11 5.77 4.06
CA THR A 299 -12.68 5.05 5.26
C THR A 299 -11.33 5.53 5.78
N ILE A 300 -10.30 5.62 4.93
CA ILE A 300 -8.96 6.07 5.35
C ILE A 300 -9.03 7.50 5.90
N ALA A 301 -9.78 8.39 5.23
CA ALA A 301 -9.96 9.76 5.67
C ALA A 301 -10.64 9.84 7.06
N MET A 302 -11.68 9.03 7.30
CA MET A 302 -12.34 8.98 8.61
C MET A 302 -11.42 8.40 9.69
N THR A 303 -10.65 7.36 9.38
CA THR A 303 -9.68 6.79 10.34
C THR A 303 -8.57 7.77 10.69
N SER A 304 -8.10 8.58 9.74
CA SER A 304 -7.10 9.61 10.04
C SER A 304 -7.61 10.62 11.08
N ILE A 305 -8.89 10.99 11.04
CA ILE A 305 -9.47 11.86 12.08
C ILE A 305 -9.51 11.15 13.43
N ILE A 306 -9.87 9.86 13.45
CA ILE A 306 -9.89 9.07 14.68
C ILE A 306 -8.49 9.04 15.28
N ASP A 307 -7.48 8.69 14.48
CA ASP A 307 -6.07 8.67 14.87
C ASP A 307 -5.63 10.00 15.49
N ASP A 308 -5.86 11.12 14.79
CA ASP A 308 -5.52 12.46 15.30
C ASP A 308 -6.30 12.84 16.57
N THR A 309 -7.51 12.30 16.74
CA THR A 309 -8.30 12.52 17.95
C THR A 309 -7.68 11.81 19.16
N TYR A 310 -7.17 10.59 19.00
CA TYR A 310 -6.53 9.83 20.08
C TYR A 310 -5.09 10.29 20.35
N ASP A 311 -4.31 10.62 19.32
CA ASP A 311 -2.88 10.95 19.43
C ASP A 311 -2.62 12.43 19.72
N ALA A 312 -3.51 13.33 19.28
CA ALA A 312 -3.20 14.76 19.21
C ALA A 312 -4.33 15.71 19.62
N TYR A 313 -5.37 15.25 20.35
CA TYR A 313 -6.41 16.16 20.82
C TYR A 313 -7.22 15.74 22.06
N GLY A 314 -7.75 14.52 22.06
CA GLY A 314 -8.68 14.04 23.09
C GLY A 314 -7.99 13.86 24.44
N THR A 315 -8.74 14.09 25.53
CA THR A 315 -8.32 13.70 26.88
C THR A 315 -8.74 12.26 27.18
N VAL A 316 -8.12 11.59 28.17
CA VAL A 316 -8.48 10.20 28.54
C VAL A 316 -9.98 10.04 28.76
N ASP A 317 -10.59 10.92 29.54
CA ASP A 317 -12.02 10.87 29.87
C ASP A 317 -12.91 11.03 28.61
N GLU A 318 -12.52 11.91 27.69
CA GLU A 318 -13.24 12.11 26.42
C GLU A 318 -13.09 10.92 25.48
N LEU A 319 -11.87 10.37 25.39
CA LEU A 319 -11.55 9.20 24.58
C LEU A 319 -12.22 7.93 25.10
N GLU A 320 -12.40 7.79 26.41
CA GLU A 320 -13.18 6.70 27.00
C GLU A 320 -14.63 6.73 26.50
N VAL A 321 -15.29 7.89 26.63
CA VAL A 321 -16.69 8.05 26.18
C VAL A 321 -16.82 7.88 24.67
N PHE A 322 -15.85 8.39 23.89
CA PHE A 322 -15.83 8.19 22.44
C PHE A 322 -15.64 6.72 22.06
N THR A 323 -14.74 6.00 22.73
CA THR A 323 -14.53 4.56 22.56
C THR A 323 -15.83 3.79 22.82
N GLU A 324 -16.52 4.09 23.93
CA GLU A 324 -17.81 3.47 24.26
C GLU A 324 -18.88 3.73 23.20
N ALA A 325 -18.97 4.96 22.69
CA ALA A 325 -19.93 5.32 21.64
C ALA A 325 -19.67 4.53 20.34
N ILE A 326 -18.40 4.34 19.95
CA ILE A 326 -18.04 3.50 18.79
C ILE A 326 -18.39 2.02 19.05
N MET A 327 -18.17 1.51 20.27
CA MET A 327 -18.54 0.13 20.60
C MET A 327 -20.05 -0.11 20.45
N ARG A 328 -20.87 0.86 20.89
CA ARG A 328 -22.33 0.80 20.83
C ARG A 328 -22.86 1.03 19.43
N TRP A 329 -22.22 1.89 18.65
CA TRP A 329 -22.58 2.21 17.27
C TRP A 329 -24.05 2.68 17.14
N ASP A 330 -24.42 3.71 17.89
CA ASP A 330 -25.80 4.19 17.97
C ASP A 330 -25.82 5.73 18.01
N ILE A 331 -26.63 6.35 17.14
CA ILE A 331 -26.74 7.82 17.05
C ILE A 331 -27.18 8.46 18.37
N SER A 332 -27.89 7.73 19.23
CA SER A 332 -28.29 8.20 20.58
C SER A 332 -27.10 8.46 21.52
N GLU A 333 -25.92 7.93 21.21
CA GLU A 333 -24.69 8.19 21.97
C GLU A 333 -24.13 9.60 21.72
N VAL A 334 -24.57 10.29 20.66
CA VAL A 334 -24.01 11.59 20.25
C VAL A 334 -24.08 12.65 21.36
N ASP A 335 -25.14 12.65 22.17
CA ASP A 335 -25.34 13.64 23.23
C ASP A 335 -24.35 13.48 24.39
N ARG A 336 -23.77 12.29 24.56
CA ARG A 336 -22.75 12.00 25.58
C ARG A 336 -21.36 12.47 25.17
N LEU A 337 -21.13 12.67 23.87
CA LEU A 337 -19.82 13.03 23.34
C LEU A 337 -19.49 14.52 23.58
N PRO A 338 -18.20 14.88 23.65
CA PRO A 338 -17.79 16.28 23.61
C PRO A 338 -18.26 16.99 22.34
N GLU A 339 -18.65 18.27 22.45
CA GLU A 339 -19.22 19.04 21.33
C GLU A 339 -18.37 18.99 20.04
N TYR A 340 -17.04 18.98 20.16
CA TYR A 340 -16.16 18.99 18.99
C TYR A 340 -16.29 17.72 18.14
N ILE A 341 -16.47 16.54 18.74
CA ILE A 341 -16.43 15.26 18.01
C ILE A 341 -17.82 14.81 17.54
N LYS A 342 -18.90 15.41 18.04
CA LYS A 342 -20.28 15.09 17.63
C LYS A 342 -20.49 15.11 16.10
N PRO A 343 -20.03 16.14 15.36
CA PRO A 343 -20.21 16.17 13.91
C PRO A 343 -19.51 15.01 13.19
N PHE A 344 -18.35 14.58 13.70
CA PHE A 344 -17.62 13.45 13.15
C PHE A 344 -18.33 12.14 13.43
N TYR A 345 -18.79 11.91 14.68
CA TYR A 345 -19.49 10.68 15.02
C TYR A 345 -20.75 10.48 14.17
N SER A 346 -21.57 11.52 13.98
CA SER A 346 -22.71 11.47 13.06
C SER A 346 -22.28 11.15 11.62
N ALA A 347 -21.26 11.85 11.10
CA ALA A 347 -20.77 11.63 9.74
C ALA A 347 -20.20 10.20 9.52
N LEU A 348 -19.60 9.61 10.56
CA LEU A 348 -19.11 8.23 10.54
C LEU A 348 -20.27 7.23 10.47
N LEU A 349 -21.33 7.42 11.26
CA LEU A 349 -22.52 6.58 11.20
C LEU A 349 -23.20 6.66 9.82
N ASP A 350 -23.40 7.89 9.32
CA ASP A 350 -23.99 8.15 8.00
C ASP A 350 -23.16 7.50 6.87
N LEU A 351 -21.82 7.52 6.97
CA LEU A 351 -20.95 6.87 6.00
C LEU A 351 -21.21 5.36 5.92
N TYR A 352 -21.37 4.71 7.07
CA TYR A 352 -21.62 3.28 7.12
C TYR A 352 -23.05 2.90 6.71
N GLU A 353 -24.02 3.79 6.90
CA GLU A 353 -25.35 3.65 6.30
C GLU A 353 -25.27 3.73 4.78
N GLN A 354 -24.50 4.68 4.21
CA GLN A 354 -24.27 4.74 2.76
C GLN A 354 -23.58 3.49 2.22
N PHE A 355 -22.63 2.91 2.97
CA PHE A 355 -22.00 1.65 2.57
C PHE A 355 -23.01 0.50 2.57
N ASP A 356 -23.87 0.43 3.58
CA ASP A 356 -24.93 -0.58 3.66
C ASP A 356 -25.92 -0.46 2.50
N GLU A 357 -26.38 0.77 2.21
CA GLU A 357 -27.26 1.05 1.08
C GLU A 357 -26.63 0.63 -0.25
N GLU A 358 -25.36 0.94 -0.49
CA GLU A 358 -24.66 0.56 -1.72
C GLU A 358 -24.54 -0.97 -1.85
N LEU A 359 -24.12 -1.66 -0.80
CA LEU A 359 -23.90 -3.11 -0.82
C LEU A 359 -25.21 -3.91 -0.78
N SER A 360 -26.28 -3.35 -0.23
CA SER A 360 -27.61 -3.97 -0.21
C SER A 360 -28.17 -4.22 -1.61
N LYS A 361 -27.79 -3.38 -2.59
CA LYS A 361 -28.18 -3.52 -4.01
C LYS A 361 -27.72 -4.86 -4.60
N GLU A 362 -26.67 -5.45 -4.05
CA GLU A 362 -26.11 -6.73 -4.46
C GLU A 362 -26.31 -7.84 -3.40
N GLY A 363 -27.10 -7.57 -2.35
CA GLY A 363 -27.32 -8.52 -1.25
C GLY A 363 -26.10 -8.72 -0.33
N ARG A 364 -25.17 -7.75 -0.30
CA ARG A 364 -23.87 -7.85 0.41
C ARG A 364 -23.76 -6.95 1.63
N SER A 365 -24.89 -6.50 2.18
CA SER A 365 -24.97 -5.66 3.41
C SER A 365 -24.24 -6.29 4.61
N TYR A 366 -24.19 -7.62 4.70
CA TYR A 366 -23.42 -8.34 5.74
C TYR A 366 -21.93 -7.93 5.79
N ALA A 367 -21.33 -7.51 4.68
CA ALA A 367 -19.92 -7.14 4.61
C ALA A 367 -19.59 -5.90 5.49
N VAL A 368 -20.57 -5.00 5.66
CA VAL A 368 -20.43 -3.80 6.50
C VAL A 368 -20.17 -4.17 7.95
N HIS A 369 -20.72 -5.29 8.44
CA HIS A 369 -20.49 -5.76 9.81
C HIS A 369 -19.00 -5.99 10.07
N TYR A 370 -18.28 -6.63 9.15
CA TYR A 370 -16.86 -6.92 9.30
C TYR A 370 -16.02 -5.64 9.38
N ALA A 371 -16.32 -4.64 8.54
CA ALA A 371 -15.65 -3.34 8.61
C ALA A 371 -15.93 -2.63 9.94
N LYS A 372 -17.18 -2.65 10.44
CA LYS A 372 -17.54 -2.09 11.76
C LYS A 372 -16.78 -2.75 12.89
N GLU A 373 -16.71 -4.09 12.92
CA GLU A 373 -16.00 -4.81 13.97
C GLU A 373 -14.48 -4.58 13.93
N ALA A 374 -13.89 -4.48 12.73
CA ALA A 374 -12.49 -4.11 12.58
C ALA A 374 -12.22 -2.66 13.04
N LEU A 375 -13.12 -1.71 12.77
CA LEU A 375 -13.00 -0.35 13.31
C LEU A 375 -13.14 -0.32 14.83
N LYS A 376 -14.06 -1.10 15.41
CA LYS A 376 -14.20 -1.23 16.86
C LYS A 376 -12.94 -1.80 17.49
N GLU A 377 -12.31 -2.79 16.85
CA GLU A 377 -11.02 -3.32 17.29
C GLU A 377 -9.95 -2.23 17.30
N LEU A 378 -9.82 -1.49 16.20
CA LEU A 378 -8.88 -0.37 16.05
C LEU A 378 -9.05 0.70 17.14
N VAL A 379 -10.29 1.16 17.35
CA VAL A 379 -10.60 2.22 18.33
C VAL A 379 -10.32 1.76 19.77
N ARG A 380 -10.56 0.48 20.10
CA ARG A 380 -10.17 -0.08 21.40
C ARG A 380 -8.65 -0.03 21.60
N THR A 381 -7.88 -0.37 20.57
CA THR A 381 -6.41 -0.38 20.66
C THR A 381 -5.81 1.03 20.66
N TYR A 382 -6.42 1.99 19.96
CA TYR A 382 -6.06 3.41 20.07
C TYR A 382 -6.30 3.94 21.48
N TYR A 383 -7.39 3.54 22.14
CA TYR A 383 -7.62 3.93 23.54
C TYR A 383 -6.54 3.39 24.48
N VAL A 384 -6.11 2.14 24.30
CA VAL A 384 -5.00 1.55 25.06
C VAL A 384 -3.70 2.34 24.85
N GLU A 385 -3.38 2.67 23.60
CA GLU A 385 -2.19 3.46 23.25
C GLU A 385 -2.22 4.87 23.86
N ALA A 386 -3.36 5.57 23.74
CA ALA A 386 -3.54 6.88 24.36
C ALA A 386 -3.38 6.84 25.88
N LYS A 387 -3.87 5.77 26.53
CA LYS A 387 -3.64 5.56 27.96
C LYS A 387 -2.18 5.35 28.29
N TRP A 388 -1.44 4.55 27.52
CA TRP A 388 -0.01 4.35 27.71
C TRP A 388 0.75 5.67 27.64
N PHE A 389 0.45 6.49 26.64
CA PHE A 389 1.05 7.82 26.48
C PHE A 389 0.74 8.73 27.68
N ILE A 390 -0.54 8.88 28.04
CA ILE A 390 -0.97 9.86 29.05
C ILE A 390 -0.58 9.44 30.47
N GLU A 391 -0.64 8.14 30.78
CA GLU A 391 -0.22 7.59 32.08
C GLU A 391 1.30 7.43 32.21
N GLY A 392 2.04 7.65 31.11
CA GLY A 392 3.49 7.49 31.09
C GLY A 392 3.93 6.02 31.23
N TYR A 393 3.12 5.08 30.74
CA TYR A 393 3.44 3.67 30.73
C TYR A 393 4.18 3.30 29.44
N MET A 394 5.33 2.65 29.60
CA MET A 394 6.11 2.12 28.48
C MET A 394 6.05 0.59 28.53
N PRO A 395 5.27 -0.05 27.64
CA PRO A 395 5.07 -1.50 27.62
C PRO A 395 6.36 -2.25 27.20
N PRO A 396 6.53 -3.51 27.63
CA PRO A 396 7.43 -4.46 26.95
C PRO A 396 7.09 -4.59 25.46
N ILE A 397 8.07 -4.95 24.62
CA ILE A 397 7.87 -4.99 23.16
C ILE A 397 6.78 -5.97 22.73
N SER A 398 6.64 -7.10 23.43
CA SER A 398 5.59 -8.09 23.12
C SER A 398 4.18 -7.54 23.38
N GLU A 399 4.01 -6.79 24.46
CA GLU A 399 2.75 -6.10 24.79
C GLU A 399 2.49 -4.95 23.82
N TYR A 400 3.51 -4.13 23.53
CA TYR A 400 3.46 -3.08 22.50
C TYR A 400 2.95 -3.65 21.18
N MET A 401 3.64 -4.66 20.62
CA MET A 401 3.31 -5.24 19.32
C MET A 401 1.90 -5.82 19.29
N SER A 402 1.41 -6.42 20.38
CA SER A 402 0.05 -6.95 20.40
C SER A 402 -1.04 -5.89 20.18
N ASN A 403 -0.80 -4.66 20.63
CA ASN A 403 -1.69 -3.52 20.40
C ASN A 403 -1.35 -2.81 19.07
N ALA A 404 -0.07 -2.54 18.85
CA ALA A 404 0.42 -1.68 17.78
C ALA A 404 0.25 -2.28 16.37
N LEU A 405 0.19 -3.61 16.27
CA LEU A 405 -0.18 -4.30 15.03
C LEU A 405 -1.63 -4.02 14.61
N ILE A 406 -2.51 -3.65 15.55
CA ILE A 406 -3.88 -3.25 15.22
C ILE A 406 -3.92 -1.74 14.92
N THR A 407 -3.21 -0.91 15.70
CA THR A 407 -3.21 0.56 15.54
C THR A 407 -2.53 1.05 14.27
N CYS A 408 -1.76 0.19 13.59
CA CYS A 408 -1.31 0.46 12.22
C CYS A 408 -2.44 0.49 11.16
N THR A 409 -3.70 0.27 11.58
CA THR A 409 -4.95 0.37 10.78
C THR A 409 -5.16 -0.73 9.73
N TYR A 410 -4.15 -1.56 9.44
CA TYR A 410 -4.18 -2.45 8.29
C TYR A 410 -5.18 -3.60 8.39
N VAL A 411 -5.56 -4.04 9.59
CA VAL A 411 -6.71 -4.95 9.75
C VAL A 411 -7.98 -4.30 9.19
N TYR A 412 -8.23 -3.05 9.57
CA TYR A 412 -9.41 -2.31 9.17
C TYR A 412 -9.38 -1.88 7.70
N HIS A 413 -8.25 -1.36 7.20
CA HIS A 413 -8.11 -0.98 5.80
C HIS A 413 -8.18 -2.17 4.86
N THR A 414 -7.54 -3.31 5.19
CA THR A 414 -7.65 -4.53 4.39
C THR A 414 -9.09 -5.01 4.35
N THR A 415 -9.77 -5.06 5.50
CA THR A 415 -11.19 -5.47 5.56
C THR A 415 -12.07 -4.57 4.70
N THR A 416 -11.90 -3.25 4.82
CA THR A 416 -12.66 -2.27 4.03
C THR A 416 -12.37 -2.39 2.54
N SER A 417 -11.12 -2.70 2.16
CA SER A 417 -10.72 -2.82 0.76
C SER A 417 -11.53 -3.88 0.00
N LEU A 418 -12.11 -4.85 0.72
CA LEU A 418 -12.91 -5.94 0.15
C LEU A 418 -14.40 -5.61 -0.04
N LEU A 419 -14.92 -4.53 0.57
CA LEU A 419 -16.34 -4.18 0.55
C LEU A 419 -16.87 -4.04 -0.89
N GLY A 420 -16.19 -3.24 -1.70
CA GLY A 420 -16.59 -2.96 -3.08
C GLY A 420 -16.19 -4.04 -4.11
N ILE A 421 -15.62 -5.17 -3.68
CA ILE A 421 -15.20 -6.26 -4.58
C ILE A 421 -16.33 -7.29 -4.67
N LYS A 422 -17.00 -7.37 -5.83
CA LYS A 422 -18.24 -8.17 -6.00
C LYS A 422 -18.06 -9.67 -5.80
N SER A 423 -16.89 -10.20 -6.14
CA SER A 423 -16.55 -11.63 -6.01
C SER A 423 -16.32 -12.07 -4.56
N VAL A 424 -16.05 -11.13 -3.63
CA VAL A 424 -15.76 -11.45 -2.22
C VAL A 424 -17.02 -11.90 -1.49
N THR A 425 -16.91 -13.05 -0.84
CA THR A 425 -17.97 -13.71 -0.07
C THR A 425 -17.80 -13.52 1.44
N GLU A 426 -18.80 -13.92 2.22
CA GLU A 426 -18.71 -13.93 3.69
C GLU A 426 -17.52 -14.76 4.21
N LYS A 427 -17.23 -15.91 3.57
CA LYS A 427 -16.09 -16.77 3.96
C LYS A 427 -14.74 -16.07 3.82
N ASP A 428 -14.61 -15.17 2.86
CA ASP A 428 -13.38 -14.41 2.66
C ASP A 428 -13.18 -13.38 3.78
N PHE A 429 -14.27 -12.76 4.26
CA PHE A 429 -14.25 -11.90 5.44
C PHE A 429 -13.98 -12.69 6.73
N GLU A 430 -14.57 -13.88 6.89
CA GLU A 430 -14.27 -14.78 8.00
C GLU A 430 -12.79 -15.19 8.00
N TRP A 431 -12.25 -15.58 6.84
CA TRP A 431 -10.84 -15.90 6.67
C TRP A 431 -9.95 -14.73 7.09
N LEU A 432 -10.25 -13.51 6.62
CA LEU A 432 -9.47 -12.33 6.96
C LEU A 432 -9.56 -11.97 8.45
N SER A 433 -10.75 -12.12 9.05
CA SER A 433 -11.01 -11.84 10.47
C SER A 433 -10.22 -12.75 11.41
N ASN A 434 -9.87 -13.95 10.95
CA ASN A 434 -8.97 -14.86 11.64
C ASN A 434 -7.48 -14.46 11.57
N LYS A 435 -7.18 -13.29 10.98
CA LYS A 435 -5.83 -12.72 10.86
C LYS A 435 -4.83 -13.73 10.26
N PRO A 436 -5.02 -14.10 8.98
CA PRO A 436 -4.18 -15.08 8.31
C PRO A 436 -2.72 -14.61 8.27
N LYS A 437 -1.78 -15.56 8.12
CA LYS A 437 -0.34 -15.28 8.19
C LYS A 437 0.10 -14.12 7.29
N MET A 438 -0.42 -14.05 6.06
CA MET A 438 -0.13 -12.96 5.14
C MET A 438 -0.57 -11.60 5.68
N LEU A 439 -1.76 -11.51 6.30
CA LEU A 439 -2.21 -10.27 6.94
C LEU A 439 -1.28 -9.92 8.10
N VAL A 440 -0.96 -10.87 8.99
CA VAL A 440 -0.05 -10.61 10.13
C VAL A 440 1.31 -10.10 9.67
N ALA A 441 1.89 -10.68 8.61
CA ALA A 441 3.12 -10.19 8.02
C ALA A 441 2.98 -8.75 7.49
N SER A 442 1.87 -8.44 6.83
CA SER A 442 1.51 -7.09 6.41
C SER A 442 1.40 -6.10 7.59
N LEU A 443 0.74 -6.48 8.69
CA LEU A 443 0.67 -5.66 9.91
C LEU A 443 2.06 -5.34 10.47
N ILE A 444 2.97 -6.33 10.47
CA ILE A 444 4.35 -6.18 10.96
C ILE A 444 5.12 -5.19 10.08
N ILE A 445 5.02 -5.30 8.76
CA ILE A 445 5.72 -4.38 7.85
C ILE A 445 5.20 -2.95 8.06
N CYS A 446 3.89 -2.75 7.97
CA CYS A 446 3.28 -1.44 8.16
C CYS A 446 3.68 -0.81 9.49
N ARG A 447 3.61 -1.57 10.60
CA ARG A 447 3.91 -1.01 11.92
C ARG A 447 5.39 -0.65 12.08
N LEU A 448 6.29 -1.57 11.74
CA LEU A 448 7.71 -1.36 12.00
C LEU A 448 8.33 -0.34 11.05
N VAL A 449 7.85 -0.24 9.80
CA VAL A 449 8.28 0.82 8.87
C VAL A 449 7.86 2.19 9.39
N ASP A 450 6.62 2.31 9.88
CA ASP A 450 6.13 3.53 10.52
C ASP A 450 6.98 3.89 11.75
N ASP A 451 7.14 2.97 12.71
CA ASP A 451 7.95 3.19 13.93
C ASP A 451 9.37 3.68 13.63
N ILE A 452 10.02 3.14 12.58
CA ILE A 452 11.35 3.58 12.17
C ILE A 452 11.33 5.03 11.65
N ALA A 453 10.33 5.36 10.82
CA ALA A 453 10.24 6.65 10.16
C ALA A 453 9.76 7.77 11.10
N THR A 454 8.88 7.46 12.04
CA THR A 454 8.23 8.45 12.93
C THR A 454 8.95 8.64 14.26
N TYR A 455 9.85 7.72 14.65
CA TYR A 455 10.49 7.70 15.97
C TYR A 455 10.98 9.06 16.48
N GLU A 456 11.75 9.81 15.67
CA GLU A 456 12.31 11.09 16.13
C GLU A 456 11.21 12.14 16.34
N VAL A 457 10.23 12.20 15.44
CA VAL A 457 9.12 13.17 15.51
C VAL A 457 8.21 12.84 16.69
N GLU A 458 7.90 11.57 16.91
CA GLU A 458 7.12 11.11 18.06
C GLU A 458 7.83 11.45 19.38
N LYS A 459 9.13 11.19 19.45
CA LYS A 459 9.94 11.51 20.63
C LYS A 459 9.99 13.01 20.92
N GLU A 460 10.12 13.85 19.89
CA GLU A 460 10.04 15.31 20.02
C GLU A 460 8.69 15.79 20.54
N ARG A 461 7.59 15.08 20.21
CA ARG A 461 6.24 15.33 20.74
C ARG A 461 6.05 14.81 22.17
N GLY A 462 7.05 14.14 22.74
CA GLY A 462 7.02 13.58 24.08
C GLY A 462 6.42 12.18 24.17
N GLN A 463 6.20 11.50 23.04
CA GLN A 463 5.78 10.09 23.04
C GLN A 463 6.87 9.23 23.68
N ILE A 464 6.52 8.55 24.78
CA ILE A 464 7.45 7.67 25.49
C ILE A 464 7.20 6.18 25.23
N ALA A 465 6.10 5.83 24.54
CA ALA A 465 5.68 4.45 24.33
C ALA A 465 5.83 4.03 22.85
N THR A 466 6.92 4.43 22.20
CA THR A 466 7.20 4.06 20.81
C THR A 466 7.79 2.65 20.73
N GLY A 467 7.61 1.95 19.61
CA GLY A 467 8.12 0.58 19.44
C GLY A 467 9.64 0.48 19.62
N ILE A 468 10.38 1.46 19.11
CA ILE A 468 11.84 1.55 19.27
C ILE A 468 12.23 1.73 20.73
N GLU A 469 11.58 2.61 21.49
CA GLU A 469 11.87 2.79 22.93
C GLU A 469 11.56 1.51 23.73
N SER A 470 10.41 0.87 23.46
CA SER A 470 10.04 -0.40 24.09
C SER A 470 11.10 -1.49 23.84
N TYR A 471 11.58 -1.62 22.60
CA TYR A 471 12.63 -2.60 22.25
C TYR A 471 13.97 -2.28 22.91
N MET A 472 14.40 -1.00 22.86
CA MET A 472 15.66 -0.55 23.46
C MET A 472 15.69 -0.80 24.96
N LYS A 473 14.61 -0.48 25.67
CA LYS A 473 14.52 -0.64 27.12
C LYS A 473 14.51 -2.10 27.54
N GLU A 474 13.74 -2.94 26.87
CA GLU A 474 13.64 -4.37 27.22
C GLU A 474 14.96 -5.11 26.97
N ASN A 475 15.60 -4.84 25.84
CA ASN A 475 16.81 -5.55 25.42
C ASN A 475 18.12 -4.87 25.85
N GLN A 476 18.05 -3.68 26.44
CA GLN A 476 19.21 -2.86 26.84
C GLN A 476 20.19 -2.61 25.68
N VAL A 477 19.65 -2.23 24.53
CA VAL A 477 20.41 -1.99 23.28
C VAL A 477 20.31 -0.53 22.83
N THR A 478 21.15 -0.15 21.88
CA THR A 478 21.09 1.18 21.26
C THR A 478 19.96 1.27 20.23
N LYS A 479 19.63 2.50 19.82
CA LYS A 479 18.64 2.77 18.78
C LYS A 479 19.01 2.07 17.47
N GLU A 480 20.27 2.11 17.07
CA GLU A 480 20.75 1.51 15.82
C GLU A 480 20.50 0.00 15.81
N VAL A 481 20.78 -0.68 16.92
CA VAL A 481 20.52 -2.12 17.06
C VAL A 481 19.02 -2.43 17.02
N ALA A 482 18.17 -1.57 17.62
CA ALA A 482 16.73 -1.72 17.56
C ALA A 482 16.18 -1.55 16.13
N VAL A 483 16.64 -0.51 15.42
CA VAL A 483 16.28 -0.24 14.01
C VAL A 483 16.73 -1.37 13.09
N ASP A 484 17.97 -1.86 13.24
CA ASP A 484 18.47 -3.00 12.47
C ASP A 484 17.60 -4.25 12.71
N LYS A 485 17.18 -4.47 13.97
CA LYS A 485 16.27 -5.58 14.28
C LYS A 485 14.90 -5.41 13.61
N PHE A 486 14.36 -4.20 13.60
CA PHE A 486 13.07 -3.93 12.97
C PHE A 486 13.16 -4.14 11.46
N PHE A 487 14.24 -3.72 10.79
CA PHE A 487 14.48 -4.03 9.37
C PHE A 487 14.61 -5.54 9.10
N GLU A 488 15.24 -6.30 10.00
CA GLU A 488 15.29 -7.77 9.91
C GLU A 488 13.87 -8.36 9.99
N MET A 489 13.04 -7.89 10.92
CA MET A 489 11.65 -8.33 11.08
C MET A 489 10.79 -7.99 9.86
N VAL A 490 10.93 -6.77 9.32
CA VAL A 490 10.28 -6.34 8.07
C VAL A 490 10.70 -7.24 6.90
N THR A 491 12.00 -7.52 6.78
CA THR A 491 12.53 -8.41 5.72
C THR A 491 11.96 -9.82 5.83
N ASN A 492 11.83 -10.35 7.04
CA ASN A 492 11.21 -11.65 7.28
C ASN A 492 9.71 -11.64 6.96
N ALA A 493 8.98 -10.59 7.34
CA ALA A 493 7.58 -10.45 7.00
C ALA A 493 7.34 -10.38 5.48
N TRP A 494 8.22 -9.72 4.71
CA TRP A 494 8.16 -9.77 3.24
C TRP A 494 8.33 -11.20 2.67
N LYS A 495 9.19 -12.02 3.27
CA LYS A 495 9.34 -13.44 2.90
C LYS A 495 8.07 -14.24 3.21
N ASP A 496 7.42 -13.96 4.33
CA ASP A 496 6.13 -14.57 4.68
C ASP A 496 5.04 -14.18 3.68
N ILE A 497 4.96 -12.90 3.27
CA ILE A 497 4.05 -12.45 2.20
C ILE A 497 4.32 -13.21 0.90
N ASN A 498 5.60 -13.32 0.51
CA ASN A 498 5.99 -14.03 -0.71
C ASN A 498 5.56 -15.50 -0.67
N ASP A 499 5.75 -16.19 0.46
CA ASP A 499 5.41 -17.60 0.62
C ASP A 499 3.89 -17.85 0.62
N GLU A 500 3.13 -17.01 1.33
CA GLU A 500 1.67 -17.10 1.39
C GLU A 500 1.00 -16.76 0.05
N TYR A 501 1.68 -15.99 -0.80
CA TYR A 501 1.22 -15.68 -2.16
C TYR A 501 1.41 -16.85 -3.14
N MET A 502 2.18 -17.88 -2.77
CA MET A 502 2.43 -19.05 -3.62
C MET A 502 1.36 -20.14 -3.50
N ARG A 503 1.12 -20.85 -4.60
CA ARG A 503 0.10 -21.90 -4.74
C ARG A 503 0.47 -23.16 -3.94
N PRO A 504 -0.53 -23.91 -3.43
CA PRO A 504 -1.95 -23.52 -3.32
C PRO A 504 -2.12 -22.38 -2.30
N THR A 505 -2.93 -21.38 -2.63
CA THR A 505 -3.15 -20.21 -1.77
C THR A 505 -4.28 -20.46 -0.77
N SER A 506 -4.22 -19.80 0.39
CA SER A 506 -5.24 -19.91 1.44
C SER A 506 -6.54 -19.13 1.13
N SER A 507 -6.48 -18.22 0.15
CA SER A 507 -7.57 -17.36 -0.31
C SER A 507 -7.38 -17.00 -1.80
N PRO A 508 -8.43 -16.59 -2.54
CA PRO A 508 -8.29 -16.10 -3.91
C PRO A 508 -7.19 -15.03 -4.08
N ARG A 509 -6.41 -15.11 -5.16
CA ARG A 509 -5.35 -14.13 -5.46
C ARG A 509 -5.84 -12.68 -5.51
N GLU A 510 -7.09 -12.46 -5.94
CA GLU A 510 -7.74 -11.15 -5.96
C GLU A 510 -7.74 -10.49 -4.57
N ILE A 511 -7.94 -11.27 -3.50
CA ILE A 511 -7.92 -10.80 -2.11
C ILE A 511 -6.48 -10.63 -1.62
N LEU A 512 -5.61 -11.62 -1.86
CA LEU A 512 -4.20 -11.55 -1.45
C LEU A 512 -3.48 -10.35 -2.07
N MET A 513 -3.84 -9.97 -3.30
CA MET A 513 -3.30 -8.79 -3.97
C MET A 513 -3.61 -7.48 -3.23
N ARG A 514 -4.72 -7.41 -2.48
CA ARG A 514 -5.06 -6.22 -1.68
C ARG A 514 -4.08 -6.03 -0.53
N ILE A 515 -3.76 -7.13 0.16
CA ILE A 515 -2.75 -7.16 1.23
C ILE A 515 -1.38 -6.76 0.67
N LEU A 516 -0.97 -7.38 -0.45
CA LEU A 516 0.31 -7.06 -1.08
C LEU A 516 0.41 -5.59 -1.53
N ASN A 517 -0.65 -5.04 -2.14
CA ASN A 517 -0.63 -3.66 -2.64
C ASN A 517 -0.67 -2.62 -1.52
N LEU A 518 -1.26 -2.94 -0.37
CA LEU A 518 -1.13 -2.10 0.83
C LEU A 518 0.34 -1.99 1.26
N GLU A 519 1.09 -3.11 1.30
CA GLU A 519 2.52 -3.06 1.64
C GLU A 519 3.38 -2.30 0.62
N ARG A 520 3.04 -2.41 -0.67
CA ARG A 520 3.68 -1.59 -1.71
C ARG A 520 3.45 -0.10 -1.49
N ILE A 521 2.30 0.28 -0.95
CA ILE A 521 2.00 1.68 -0.62
C ILE A 521 2.72 2.13 0.64
N ILE A 522 2.92 1.26 1.64
CA ILE A 522 3.81 1.56 2.78
C ILE A 522 5.23 1.84 2.29
N ASP A 523 5.79 0.94 1.48
CA ASP A 523 7.17 1.08 0.99
C ASP A 523 7.38 2.38 0.19
N VAL A 524 6.37 2.80 -0.60
CA VAL A 524 6.38 4.08 -1.32
C VAL A 524 6.18 5.27 -0.39
N THR A 525 5.20 5.22 0.51
CA THR A 525 4.83 6.37 1.35
C THR A 525 5.90 6.72 2.37
N TYR A 526 6.59 5.71 2.89
CA TYR A 526 7.64 5.85 3.89
C TYR A 526 9.06 5.82 3.31
N LYS A 527 9.17 5.99 1.99
CA LYS A 527 10.46 5.96 1.29
C LYS A 527 11.42 6.99 1.88
N GLY A 528 12.64 6.56 2.16
CA GLY A 528 13.67 7.41 2.76
C GLY A 528 13.52 7.58 4.28
N ASN A 529 12.71 6.74 4.94
CA ASN A 529 12.40 6.80 6.37
C ASN A 529 11.76 8.14 6.77
N GLU A 530 10.85 8.64 5.93
CA GLU A 530 10.07 9.84 6.18
C GLU A 530 8.57 9.51 6.19
N ASP A 531 7.77 10.13 7.07
CA ASP A 531 6.31 10.02 7.01
C ASP A 531 5.75 10.89 5.87
N GLY A 532 5.64 10.27 4.69
CA GLY A 532 5.10 10.92 3.49
C GLY A 532 3.59 11.19 3.56
N TYR A 533 2.83 10.59 4.47
CA TYR A 533 1.40 10.87 4.62
C TYR A 533 1.19 12.18 5.38
N THR A 534 1.85 12.33 6.52
CA THR A 534 1.78 13.57 7.32
C THR A 534 2.52 14.71 6.64
N GLN A 535 3.65 14.44 5.97
CA GLN A 535 4.47 15.42 5.24
C GLN A 535 4.56 15.10 3.73
N PRO A 536 3.47 15.30 2.97
CA PRO A 536 3.39 14.83 1.58
C PRO A 536 4.28 15.57 0.59
N GLN A 537 4.91 16.67 0.96
CA GLN A 537 5.62 17.57 0.05
C GLN A 537 6.75 16.90 -0.73
N LYS A 538 7.49 15.98 -0.08
CA LYS A 538 8.68 15.34 -0.66
C LYS A 538 8.34 14.02 -1.36
N VAL A 539 7.60 13.14 -0.68
CA VAL A 539 7.37 11.76 -1.13
C VAL A 539 6.11 11.64 -1.98
N LEU A 540 4.94 12.00 -1.43
CA LEU A 540 3.67 11.74 -2.11
C LEU A 540 3.31 12.77 -3.19
N LYS A 541 3.68 14.05 -3.02
CA LYS A 541 3.33 15.12 -3.96
C LYS A 541 3.79 14.82 -5.40
N PRO A 542 5.05 14.41 -5.68
CA PRO A 542 5.46 14.04 -7.03
C PRO A 542 4.61 12.93 -7.64
N HIS A 543 4.25 11.92 -6.84
CA HIS A 543 3.40 10.83 -7.29
C HIS A 543 1.98 11.29 -7.60
N ILE A 544 1.36 12.07 -6.71
CA ILE A 544 0.00 12.62 -6.90
C ILE A 544 -0.08 13.49 -8.15
N ILE A 545 0.92 14.34 -8.40
CA ILE A 545 1.00 15.14 -9.64
C ILE A 545 1.02 14.23 -10.86
N SER A 546 1.93 13.25 -10.87
CA SER A 546 2.11 12.35 -12.02
C SER A 546 0.90 11.45 -12.28
N LEU A 547 0.18 11.05 -11.23
CA LEU A 547 -0.95 10.14 -11.31
C LEU A 547 -2.28 10.85 -11.62
N PHE A 548 -2.53 12.03 -11.05
CA PHE A 548 -3.86 12.65 -11.07
C PHE A 548 -3.90 14.03 -11.73
N ILE A 549 -2.76 14.63 -12.06
CA ILE A 549 -2.70 15.96 -12.68
C ILE A 549 -2.17 15.84 -14.12
N ASP A 550 -0.95 15.35 -14.27
CA ASP A 550 -0.22 15.35 -15.53
C ASP A 550 -0.55 14.10 -16.35
N PRO A 551 -1.16 14.23 -17.55
CA PRO A 551 -1.34 13.09 -18.44
C PRO A 551 0.00 12.65 -19.04
N VAL A 552 0.05 11.41 -19.51
CA VAL A 552 1.14 10.94 -20.36
C VAL A 552 0.95 11.54 -21.76
N GLU A 553 1.98 12.16 -22.32
CA GLU A 553 1.91 12.67 -23.70
C GLU A 553 1.75 11.50 -24.68
N VAL A 554 0.68 11.52 -25.48
CA VAL A 554 0.32 10.45 -26.44
C VAL A 554 1.02 10.63 -27.77
#